data_AF-A0A068UTJ7-F1
#
_entry.id   AF-A0A068UTJ7-F1
#
_cell.length_a   1.000
_cell.length_b   1.000
_cell.length_c   1.000
_cell.angle_alpha   90.00
_cell.angle_beta   90.00
_cell.angle_gamma   90.00
#
_symmetry.space_group_name_H-M   'P 1'
#
loop_
_entity.id
_entity.type
_entity.pdbx_description
1 polymer ?
#
loop_
_entity_poly.entity_id
_entity_poly.type
_entity_poly.pdbx_seq_one_letter_code
_entity_poly.pdbx_strand_id
1 'polypeptide(L)'
;MGKAELMRLILNDKDGHFQKPPQNPLVDLLTLGVSTLEGEKWAKRRRLITPAFHHEKLQGMVPEFLASCCNLIDRWKILIASDGWSEIDINPELQSLSTDVISRAAFGSSYKEGKKIFELQKKQAVLDTCCQASEREKPSLFRIFFLKTK
;
A
#
# COMPACT_ATOMS: atom_id res chain seq x y z
N MET A 1 19.85 15.65 -23.03
CA MET A 1 19.44 15.56 -21.62
C MET A 1 19.38 14.08 -21.25
N GLY A 2 20.08 13.66 -20.19
CA GLY A 2 20.11 12.26 -19.76
C GLY A 2 18.82 11.82 -19.06
N LYS A 3 18.56 10.50 -18.97
CA LYS A 3 17.37 9.95 -18.27
C LYS A 3 17.27 10.45 -16.82
N ALA A 4 18.39 10.53 -16.11
CA ALA A 4 18.44 10.99 -14.73
C ALA A 4 18.12 12.49 -14.59
N GLU A 5 18.59 13.33 -15.52
CA GLU A 5 18.26 14.75 -15.55
C GLU A 5 16.76 14.95 -15.78
N LEU A 6 16.17 14.15 -16.68
CA LEU A 6 14.73 14.21 -16.95
C LEU A 6 13.90 13.84 -15.71
N MET A 7 14.28 12.75 -15.00
CA MET A 7 13.62 12.37 -13.75
C MET A 7 13.72 13.47 -12.69
N ARG A 8 14.90 14.11 -12.56
CA ARG A 8 15.10 15.21 -11.62
C ARG A 8 14.24 16.42 -11.97
N LEU A 9 14.08 16.74 -13.25
CA LEU A 9 13.23 17.83 -13.71
C LEU A 9 11.75 17.54 -13.38
N ILE A 10 11.28 16.32 -13.65
CA ILE A 10 9.90 15.92 -13.37
C ILE A 10 9.62 15.89 -11.86
N LEU A 11 10.49 15.26 -11.05
CA LEU A 11 10.24 15.06 -9.62
C LEU A 11 10.45 16.31 -8.74
N ASN A 12 11.13 17.34 -9.25
CA ASN A 12 11.31 18.61 -8.54
C ASN A 12 10.43 19.74 -9.08
N ASP A 13 9.52 19.44 -10.00
CA ASP A 13 8.57 20.42 -10.50
C ASP A 13 7.68 20.92 -9.36
N LYS A 14 7.87 22.18 -8.98
CA LYS A 14 7.08 22.85 -7.93
C LYS A 14 5.89 23.60 -8.49
N ASP A 15 5.90 23.83 -9.80
CA ASP A 15 4.91 24.62 -10.51
C ASP A 15 3.68 23.78 -10.90
N GLY A 16 3.75 22.45 -10.71
CA GLY A 16 2.62 21.53 -10.90
C GLY A 16 2.30 21.24 -12.37
N HIS A 17 3.27 21.43 -13.26
CA HIS A 17 3.21 21.01 -14.66
C HIS A 17 3.07 19.49 -14.79
N PHE A 18 3.62 18.74 -13.85
CA PHE A 18 3.51 17.28 -13.79
C PHE A 18 2.56 16.87 -12.66
N GLN A 19 1.40 16.34 -13.04
CA GLN A 19 0.40 15.80 -12.12
C GLN A 19 0.45 14.27 -12.10
N LYS A 20 0.00 13.65 -11.00
CA LYS A 20 -0.14 12.20 -10.94
C LYS A 20 -1.12 11.74 -12.02
N PRO A 21 -0.86 10.57 -12.64
CA PRO A 21 -1.81 9.98 -13.56
C PRO A 21 -3.17 9.75 -12.88
N PRO A 22 -4.29 9.95 -13.60
CA PRO A 22 -5.61 9.63 -13.07
C PRO A 22 -5.67 8.14 -12.71
N GLN A 23 -6.16 7.83 -11.52
CA GLN A 23 -6.34 6.47 -11.02
C GLN A 23 -7.80 6.03 -11.24
N ASN A 24 -8.06 4.74 -11.06
CA ASN A 24 -9.43 4.24 -10.99
C ASN A 24 -10.11 4.81 -9.71
N PRO A 25 -11.37 5.27 -9.77
CA PRO A 25 -12.09 5.80 -8.61
C PRO A 25 -12.09 4.89 -7.36
N LEU A 26 -12.07 3.57 -7.54
CA LEU A 26 -11.97 2.60 -6.44
C LEU A 26 -10.58 2.60 -5.80
N VAL A 27 -9.53 2.73 -6.62
CA VAL A 27 -8.15 2.88 -6.12
C VAL A 27 -7.99 4.22 -5.39
N ASP A 28 -8.61 5.28 -5.91
CA ASP A 28 -8.64 6.59 -5.23
C ASP A 28 -9.35 6.51 -3.88
N LEU A 29 -10.47 5.77 -3.79
CA LEU A 29 -11.22 5.55 -2.55
C LEU A 29 -10.38 4.79 -1.51
N LEU A 30 -9.67 3.74 -1.94
CA LEU A 30 -8.82 2.94 -1.05
C LEU A 30 -7.55 3.69 -0.60
N THR A 31 -7.04 4.59 -1.43
CA THR A 31 -5.80 5.33 -1.18
C THR A 31 -6.02 6.79 -0.81
N LEU A 32 -7.25 7.16 -0.39
CA LEU A 32 -7.61 8.51 0.04
C LEU A 32 -6.60 9.04 1.05
N GLY A 33 -5.76 10.00 0.64
CA GLY A 33 -4.63 10.39 1.47
C GLY A 33 -3.62 11.27 0.74
N VAL A 34 -2.41 11.36 1.31
CA VAL A 34 -1.31 12.15 0.72
C VAL A 34 -0.86 11.57 -0.64
N SER A 35 -1.13 10.30 -0.90
CA SER A 35 -0.85 9.65 -2.18
C SER A 35 -1.69 10.21 -3.33
N THR A 36 -2.95 10.56 -3.11
CA THR A 36 -3.88 10.98 -4.18
C THR A 36 -4.07 12.49 -4.29
N LEU A 37 -3.74 13.25 -3.25
CA LEU A 37 -3.86 14.72 -3.29
C LEU A 37 -2.76 15.39 -4.11
N GLU A 38 -3.08 16.58 -4.64
CA GLU A 38 -2.15 17.47 -5.33
C GLU A 38 -2.14 18.89 -4.76
N GLY A 39 -1.14 19.67 -5.17
CA GLY A 39 -1.03 21.11 -4.90
C GLY A 39 -1.12 21.46 -3.41
N GLU A 40 -1.87 22.53 -3.09
CA GLU A 40 -2.01 23.02 -1.72
C GLU A 40 -2.66 22.01 -0.77
N LYS A 41 -3.62 21.21 -1.25
CA LYS A 41 -4.28 20.18 -0.42
C LYS A 41 -3.27 19.13 0.03
N TRP A 42 -2.42 18.69 -0.88
CA TRP A 42 -1.30 17.79 -0.58
C TRP A 42 -0.32 18.44 0.38
N ALA A 43 0.11 19.67 0.10
CA ALA A 43 1.08 20.40 0.92
C ALA A 43 0.60 20.56 2.37
N LYS A 44 -0.69 20.92 2.54
CA LYS A 44 -1.33 21.05 3.86
C LYS A 44 -1.36 19.73 4.61
N ARG A 45 -1.82 18.63 3.98
CA ARG A 45 -1.86 17.31 4.65
C ARG A 45 -0.46 16.78 4.97
N ARG A 46 0.49 16.92 4.05
CA ARG A 46 1.87 16.48 4.28
C ARG A 46 2.51 17.25 5.42
N ARG A 47 2.35 18.57 5.48
CA ARG A 47 2.86 19.39 6.60
C ARG A 47 2.35 18.94 7.97
N LEU A 48 1.10 18.45 8.05
CA LEU A 48 0.53 17.93 9.30
C LEU A 48 1.13 16.58 9.71
N ILE A 49 1.47 15.73 8.75
CA ILE A 49 1.95 14.36 8.99
C ILE A 49 3.47 14.31 9.21
N THR A 50 4.24 15.16 8.53
CA THR A 50 5.72 15.18 8.59
C THR A 50 6.30 15.14 10.02
N PRO A 51 5.77 15.87 11.03
CA PRO A 51 6.32 15.83 12.39
C PRO A 51 6.32 14.44 13.03
N ALA A 52 5.42 13.53 12.64
CA ALA A 52 5.40 12.15 13.12
C ALA A 52 6.61 11.33 12.67
N PHE A 53 7.32 11.79 11.63
CA PHE A 53 8.51 11.15 11.06
C PHE A 53 9.81 11.90 11.39
N HIS A 54 9.80 12.81 12.37
CA HIS A 54 11.02 13.38 12.91
C HIS A 54 11.81 12.35 13.73
N HIS A 55 13.13 12.51 13.79
CA HIS A 55 14.04 11.54 14.40
C HIS A 55 13.61 11.08 15.81
N GLU A 56 13.25 12.01 16.70
CA GLU A 56 12.78 11.71 18.06
C GLU A 56 11.52 10.85 18.08
N LYS A 57 10.60 11.06 17.14
CA LYS A 57 9.37 10.27 17.01
C LYS A 57 9.66 8.88 16.45
N LEU A 58 10.58 8.79 15.48
CA LEU A 58 11.03 7.52 14.94
C LEU A 58 11.72 6.64 15.99
N GLN A 59 12.53 7.24 16.88
CA GLN A 59 13.12 6.49 18.01
C GLN A 59 12.05 5.85 18.89
N GLY A 60 10.93 6.53 19.12
CA GLY A 60 9.79 5.98 19.86
C GLY A 60 9.07 4.81 19.17
N MET A 61 9.24 4.61 17.86
CA MET A 61 8.64 3.50 17.10
C MET A 61 9.50 2.23 17.13
N VAL A 62 10.79 2.34 17.45
CA VAL A 62 11.74 1.21 17.45
C VAL A 62 11.28 0.03 18.32
N PRO A 63 10.75 0.24 19.55
CA PRO A 63 10.25 -0.87 20.37
C PRO A 63 9.12 -1.66 19.70
N GLU A 64 8.23 -0.98 18.97
CA GLU A 64 7.14 -1.63 18.25
C GLU A 64 7.65 -2.45 17.07
N PHE A 65 8.67 -1.96 16.36
CA PHE A 65 9.32 -2.71 15.28
C PHE A 65 9.97 -3.97 15.81
N LEU A 66 10.68 -3.87 16.94
CA LEU A 66 11.31 -5.00 17.60
C LEU A 66 10.26 -6.03 18.04
N ALA A 67 9.15 -5.59 18.63
CA ALA A 67 8.07 -6.49 19.02
C ALA A 67 7.51 -7.28 17.83
N SER A 68 7.28 -6.63 16.67
CA SER A 68 6.85 -7.33 15.45
C SER A 68 7.88 -8.35 14.95
N CYS A 69 9.17 -7.99 14.96
CA CYS A 69 10.25 -8.90 14.56
C CYS A 69 10.39 -10.10 15.50
N CYS A 70 10.32 -9.89 16.82
CA CYS A 70 10.34 -10.99 17.79
C CYS A 70 9.16 -11.95 17.59
N ASN A 71 7.94 -11.42 17.40
CA ASN A 71 6.76 -12.24 17.13
C ASN A 71 6.91 -13.07 15.84
N LEU A 72 7.53 -12.53 14.79
CA LEU A 72 7.84 -13.26 13.57
C LEU A 72 8.78 -14.43 13.84
N ILE A 73 9.89 -14.15 14.52
CA ILE A 73 10.91 -15.15 14.88
C ILE A 73 10.30 -16.26 15.75
N ASP A 74 9.47 -15.90 16.74
CA ASP A 74 8.85 -16.89 17.62
C ASP A 74 7.86 -17.80 16.88
N ARG A 75 7.10 -17.27 15.91
CA ARG A 75 6.28 -18.11 15.01
C ARG A 75 7.15 -19.08 14.19
N TRP A 76 8.26 -18.61 13.64
CA TRP A 76 9.15 -19.46 12.85
C TRP A 76 9.83 -20.54 13.70
N LYS A 77 10.23 -20.21 14.94
CA LYS A 77 10.75 -21.19 15.90
C LYS A 77 9.75 -22.33 16.17
N ILE A 78 8.45 -22.01 16.25
CA ILE A 78 7.40 -23.02 16.43
C ILE A 78 7.31 -23.93 15.19
N LEU A 79 7.41 -23.37 13.98
CA LEU A 79 7.34 -24.14 12.74
C LEU A 79 8.49 -25.16 12.59
N ILE A 80 9.68 -24.80 13.05
CA ILE A 80 10.87 -25.69 12.99
C ILE A 80 11.00 -26.61 14.21
N ALA A 81 10.12 -26.49 15.21
CA ALA A 81 10.25 -27.23 16.47
C ALA A 81 10.03 -28.74 16.32
N SER A 82 9.28 -29.19 15.30
CA SER A 82 9.03 -30.61 15.05
C SER A 82 10.20 -31.29 14.34
N ASP A 83 10.64 -30.74 13.21
CA ASP A 83 11.52 -31.42 12.26
C ASP A 83 12.93 -30.80 12.20
N GLY A 84 13.18 -29.73 12.96
CA GLY A 84 14.45 -28.98 12.99
C GLY A 84 14.65 -28.05 11.78
N TRP A 85 13.79 -28.14 10.77
CA TRP A 85 13.78 -27.30 9.58
C TRP A 85 12.35 -27.12 9.05
N SER A 86 12.13 -26.09 8.24
CA SER A 86 10.86 -25.84 7.56
C SER A 86 11.10 -24.99 6.32
N GLU A 87 10.38 -25.26 5.23
CA GLU A 87 10.35 -24.40 4.05
C GLU A 87 9.29 -23.31 4.25
N ILE A 88 9.68 -22.05 4.08
CA ILE A 88 8.81 -20.89 4.33
C ILE A 88 8.74 -20.04 3.07
N ASP A 89 7.52 -19.77 2.59
CA ASP A 89 7.29 -18.71 1.62
C ASP A 89 7.47 -17.34 2.29
N ILE A 90 8.50 -16.61 1.87
CA ILE A 90 8.91 -15.35 2.51
C ILE A 90 7.97 -14.19 2.18
N ASN A 91 7.28 -14.22 1.04
CA ASN A 91 6.44 -13.12 0.59
C ASN A 91 5.27 -12.83 1.54
N PRO A 92 4.41 -13.80 1.93
CA PRO A 92 3.34 -13.56 2.90
C PRO A 92 3.87 -13.18 4.29
N GLU A 93 5.05 -13.69 4.67
CA GLU A 93 5.67 -13.35 5.96
C GLU A 93 6.15 -11.90 6.02
N LEU A 94 6.77 -11.39 4.95
CA LEU A 94 7.18 -9.98 4.85
C LEU A 94 5.98 -9.03 4.79
N GLN A 95 4.91 -9.44 4.10
CA GLN A 95 3.65 -8.67 4.08
C GLN A 95 3.05 -8.62 5.49
N SER A 96 2.94 -9.76 6.18
CA SER A 96 2.43 -9.84 7.55
C SER A 96 3.27 -9.02 8.52
N LEU A 97 4.61 -9.09 8.42
CA LEU A 97 5.52 -8.29 9.24
C LEU A 97 5.30 -6.80 9.01
N SER A 98 5.28 -6.36 7.74
CA SER A 98 5.10 -4.96 7.38
C SER A 98 3.75 -4.42 7.88
N THR A 99 2.68 -5.21 7.75
CA THR A 99 1.35 -4.89 8.27
C THR A 99 1.33 -4.79 9.80
N ASP A 100 2.02 -5.69 10.51
CA ASP A 100 2.11 -5.63 11.99
C ASP A 100 2.87 -4.39 12.45
N VAL A 101 4.02 -4.11 11.81
CA VAL A 101 4.88 -2.97 12.08
C VAL A 101 4.13 -1.65 11.89
N ILE A 102 3.49 -1.45 10.73
CA ILE A 102 2.75 -0.21 10.47
C ILE A 102 1.52 -0.09 11.38
N SER A 103 0.87 -1.20 11.72
CA SER A 103 -0.30 -1.19 12.61
C SER A 103 0.08 -0.75 14.02
N ARG A 104 1.20 -1.24 14.55
CA ARG A 104 1.71 -0.83 15.86
C ARG A 104 2.19 0.61 15.87
N ALA A 105 2.95 1.01 14.85
CA ALA A 105 3.49 2.36 14.77
C ALA A 105 2.40 3.43 14.56
N ALA A 106 1.36 3.13 13.76
CA ALA A 106 0.33 4.10 13.42
C ALA A 106 -0.84 4.12 14.42
N PHE A 107 -1.20 2.97 15.02
CA PHE A 107 -2.40 2.85 15.87
C PHE A 107 -2.08 2.57 17.35
N GLY A 108 -0.81 2.34 17.71
CA GLY A 108 -0.38 2.15 19.09
C GLY A 108 -1.14 1.03 19.80
N SER A 109 -1.85 1.36 20.89
CA SER A 109 -2.65 0.39 21.65
C SER A 109 -3.79 -0.25 20.84
N SER A 110 -4.28 0.41 19.79
CA SER A 110 -5.31 -0.10 18.88
C SER A 110 -4.74 -0.78 17.62
N TYR A 111 -3.51 -1.32 17.71
CA TYR A 111 -2.86 -1.97 16.56
C TYR A 111 -3.62 -3.18 16.02
N LYS A 112 -4.44 -3.86 16.84
CA LYS A 112 -5.21 -5.02 16.38
C LYS A 112 -6.33 -4.60 15.43
N GLU A 113 -7.01 -3.50 15.74
CA GLU A 113 -8.00 -2.87 14.90
C GLU A 113 -7.34 -2.32 13.62
N GLY A 114 -6.19 -1.66 13.76
CA GLY A 114 -5.38 -1.21 12.62
C GLY A 114 -5.00 -2.35 11.66
N LYS A 115 -4.54 -3.47 12.22
CA LYS A 115 -4.22 -4.69 11.46
C LYS A 115 -5.45 -5.21 10.71
N LYS A 116 -6.61 -5.20 11.35
CA LYS A 116 -7.87 -5.61 10.73
C LYS A 116 -8.26 -4.69 9.56
N ILE A 117 -8.04 -3.37 9.69
CA ILE A 117 -8.29 -2.42 8.60
C ILE A 117 -7.39 -2.73 7.40
N PHE A 118 -6.09 -2.97 7.60
CA PHE A 118 -5.18 -3.34 6.52
C PHE A 118 -5.59 -4.64 5.81
N GLU A 119 -5.98 -5.67 6.58
CA GLU A 119 -6.47 -6.92 6.00
C GLU A 119 -7.73 -6.73 5.15
N LEU A 120 -8.65 -5.86 5.59
CA LEU A 120 -9.85 -5.54 4.82
C LEU A 120 -9.51 -4.75 3.55
N GLN A 121 -8.61 -3.77 3.62
CA GLN A 121 -8.14 -3.01 2.47
C GLN A 121 -7.44 -3.91 1.44
N LYS A 122 -6.63 -4.87 1.90
CA LYS A 122 -5.97 -5.86 1.04
C LYS A 122 -7.00 -6.71 0.30
N LYS A 123 -8.03 -7.20 0.99
CA LYS A 123 -9.13 -7.96 0.36
C LYS A 123 -9.88 -7.13 -0.68
N GLN A 124 -10.17 -5.87 -0.36
CA GLN A 124 -10.83 -4.96 -1.29
C GLN A 124 -9.99 -4.71 -2.54
N ALA A 125 -8.69 -4.48 -2.40
CA ALA A 125 -7.78 -4.26 -3.53
C ALA A 125 -7.70 -5.46 -4.51
N VAL A 126 -7.77 -6.69 -3.98
CA VAL A 126 -7.80 -7.91 -4.81
C VAL A 126 -9.11 -8.00 -5.59
N LEU A 127 -10.24 -7.72 -4.93
CA LEU A 127 -11.55 -7.71 -5.60
C LEU A 127 -11.61 -6.65 -6.70
N ASP A 128 -11.08 -5.45 -6.45
CA ASP A 128 -11.05 -4.36 -7.43
C ASP A 128 -10.20 -4.73 -8.66
N THR A 129 -9.06 -5.40 -8.45
CA THR A 129 -8.21 -5.90 -9.55
C THR A 129 -8.92 -6.99 -10.37
N CYS A 130 -9.71 -7.85 -9.70
CA CYS A 130 -10.48 -8.91 -10.34
C CYS A 130 -11.68 -8.35 -11.14
N CYS A 131 -12.37 -7.35 -10.62
CA CYS A 131 -13.43 -6.62 -11.34
C CYS A 131 -12.88 -5.98 -12.63
N GLN A 132 -11.70 -5.35 -12.56
CA GLN A 132 -11.02 -4.79 -13.74
C GLN A 132 -10.51 -5.85 -14.73
N ALA A 133 -10.22 -7.07 -14.28
CA ALA A 133 -9.90 -8.18 -15.18
C ALA A 133 -11.16 -8.66 -15.92
N SER A 134 -12.30 -8.76 -15.23
CA SER A 134 -13.58 -9.10 -15.87
C SER A 134 -14.08 -8.03 -16.87
N GLU A 135 -13.73 -6.76 -16.65
CA GLU A 135 -14.08 -5.67 -17.58
C GLU A 135 -13.14 -5.58 -18.80
N ARG A 136 -11.88 -6.01 -18.67
CA ARG A 136 -10.94 -6.11 -19.79
C ARG A 136 -11.18 -7.34 -20.67
N GLU A 137 -11.88 -8.35 -20.15
CA GLU A 137 -12.43 -9.48 -20.90
C GLU A 137 -13.88 -9.22 -21.36
N LYS A 138 -14.17 -8.06 -21.96
CA LYS A 138 -15.28 -7.95 -22.93
C LYS A 138 -14.73 -8.11 -24.35
N PRO A 139 -14.44 -9.34 -24.82
CA PRO A 139 -14.10 -9.55 -26.22
C PRO A 139 -15.34 -9.23 -27.05
N SER A 140 -15.25 -8.21 -27.92
CA SER A 140 -15.92 -8.00 -29.23
C SER A 140 -17.40 -8.37 -29.46
N LEU A 141 -18.13 -8.98 -28.52
CA LEU A 141 -19.47 -9.55 -28.69
C LEU A 141 -20.56 -8.49 -28.59
N PHE A 142 -20.32 -7.40 -27.86
CA PHE A 142 -21.25 -6.27 -27.80
C PHE A 142 -21.33 -5.48 -29.12
N ARG A 143 -20.33 -5.58 -30.00
CA ARG A 143 -20.38 -4.96 -31.34
C ARG A 143 -21.06 -5.87 -32.39
N ILE A 144 -21.09 -7.18 -32.15
CA ILE A 144 -21.78 -8.15 -33.01
C ILE A 144 -23.31 -8.06 -32.80
N PHE A 145 -23.78 -7.82 -31.58
CA PHE A 145 -25.23 -7.68 -31.32
C PHE A 145 -25.85 -6.41 -31.93
N PHE A 146 -25.07 -5.35 -32.17
CA PHE A 146 -25.59 -4.11 -32.76
C PHE A 146 -25.57 -4.07 -34.30
N LEU A 147 -24.85 -4.99 -34.94
CA LEU A 147 -24.76 -5.09 -36.41
C LEU A 147 -25.61 -6.21 -37.01
N LYS A 148 -26.28 -7.02 -36.18
CA LYS A 148 -27.21 -8.08 -36.62
C LYS A 148 -28.69 -7.74 -36.47
N THR A 149 -29.02 -6.51 -36.06
CA THR A 149 -30.41 -6.02 -35.90
C THR A 149 -30.71 -4.78 -36.76
N LYS A 150 -30.05 -4.67 -37.91
CA LYS A 150 -30.54 -3.90 -39.07
C LYS A 150 -30.46 -4.76 -40.32
#